data_AF-A0A6P9EMF6-F1
#
_entry.id   AF-A0A6P9EMF6-F1
#
_cell.length_a   1.000
_cell.length_b   1.000
_cell.length_c   1.000
_cell.angle_alpha   90.00
_cell.angle_beta   90.00
_cell.angle_gamma   90.00
#
_symmetry.space_group_name_H-M   'P 1'
#
loop_
_entity.id
_entity.type
_entity.pdbx_description
1 polymer ?
#
loop_
_entity_poly.entity_id
_entity_poly.type
_entity_poly.pdbx_seq_one_letter_code
_entity_poly.pdbx_strand_id
1 'polypeptide(L)'
;MGFGERWVGLIMECITSVSYAVLVNGRPGDVIYPSRGIRQGDPISSYLFLLCAEGLSSLINAAEKKGEIKGMVATRGGIRVSHLLFADDSIIFARAKWTEWLKVKEILRVYEEAFGQCMNLQKTTVLFSSRVRQEEKERIVQDLGARVQSSCEKWVAHYGWKSSL
;
A
#
# COMPACT_ATOMS: atom_id res chain seq x y z
N MET A 1 3.31 -16.74 -3.27
CA MET A 1 2.54 -16.53 -4.52
C MET A 1 2.63 -17.71 -5.49
N GLY A 2 3.66 -18.58 -5.40
CA GLY A 2 3.64 -19.87 -6.14
C GLY A 2 3.88 -19.76 -7.64
N PHE A 3 4.47 -18.65 -8.10
CA PHE A 3 4.82 -18.48 -9.51
C PHE A 3 5.91 -19.48 -9.94
N GLY A 4 5.73 -20.09 -11.11
CA GLY A 4 6.72 -21.01 -11.66
C GLY A 4 8.00 -20.29 -12.11
N GLU A 5 9.15 -20.95 -11.95
CA GLU A 5 10.48 -20.37 -12.23
C GLU A 5 10.59 -19.79 -13.64
N ARG A 6 10.03 -20.46 -14.65
CA ARG A 6 10.02 -19.96 -16.03
C ARG A 6 9.30 -18.62 -16.16
N TRP A 7 8.15 -18.47 -15.49
CA TRP A 7 7.39 -17.23 -15.53
C TRP A 7 8.16 -16.10 -14.82
N VAL A 8 8.75 -16.41 -13.67
CA VAL A 8 9.61 -15.46 -12.94
C VAL A 8 10.80 -15.04 -13.82
N GLY A 9 11.43 -15.99 -14.51
CA GLY A 9 12.53 -15.73 -15.44
C GLY A 9 12.14 -14.76 -16.56
N LEU A 10 10.99 -14.98 -17.21
CA LEU A 10 10.50 -14.09 -18.27
C LEU A 10 10.23 -12.66 -17.76
N ILE A 11 9.62 -12.53 -16.59
CA ILE A 11 9.39 -11.22 -15.97
C ILE A 11 10.72 -10.54 -15.64
N MET A 12 11.67 -11.26 -15.06
CA MET A 12 12.98 -10.71 -14.72
C MET A 12 13.78 -10.32 -15.96
N GLU A 13 13.65 -11.04 -17.07
CA GLU A 13 14.26 -10.67 -18.36
C GLU A 13 13.71 -9.32 -18.83
N CYS A 14 12.39 -9.13 -18.83
CA CYS A 14 11.78 -7.84 -19.20
C CYS A 14 12.24 -6.67 -18.31
N ILE A 15 12.49 -6.93 -17.02
CA ILE A 15 12.90 -5.89 -16.06
C ILE A 15 14.40 -5.58 -16.16
N THR A 16 15.24 -6.57 -16.48
CA THR A 16 16.70 -6.43 -16.42
C THR A 16 17.34 -6.09 -17.76
N SER A 17 16.66 -6.33 -18.88
CA SER A 17 17.21 -6.08 -20.23
C SER A 17 17.11 -4.62 -20.68
N VAL A 18 16.45 -3.75 -19.92
CA VAL A 18 16.23 -2.35 -20.32
C VAL A 18 17.49 -1.49 -20.13
N SER A 19 17.71 -0.57 -21.06
CA SER A 19 18.77 0.45 -20.98
C SER A 19 18.27 1.79 -21.53
N TYR A 20 18.82 2.89 -21.04
CA TYR A 20 18.43 4.25 -21.42
C TYR A 20 19.62 5.03 -21.96
N ALA A 21 19.35 6.06 -22.75
CA ALA A 21 20.32 7.12 -23.07
C ALA A 21 19.59 8.45 -23.06
N VAL A 22 20.18 9.47 -22.46
CA VAL A 22 19.60 10.83 -22.44
C VAL A 22 19.97 11.53 -23.74
N LEU A 23 18.97 12.02 -24.47
CA LEU A 23 19.20 12.82 -25.67
C LEU A 23 19.52 14.27 -25.27
N VAL A 24 20.71 14.75 -25.60
CA VAL A 24 21.11 16.16 -25.43
C VAL A 24 21.29 16.76 -26.82
N ASN A 25 20.48 17.77 -27.15
CA ASN A 25 20.45 18.38 -28.49
C ASN A 25 20.25 17.35 -29.63
N GLY A 26 19.41 16.33 -29.39
CA GLY A 26 19.12 15.27 -30.35
C GLY A 26 20.21 14.21 -30.50
N ARG A 27 21.30 14.28 -29.72
CA ARG A 27 22.36 13.27 -29.71
C ARG A 27 22.25 12.40 -28.45
N PRO A 28 22.32 11.06 -28.58
CA PRO A 28 22.35 10.19 -27.42
C PRO A 28 23.66 10.38 -26.64
N GLY A 29 23.53 10.61 -25.34
CA GLY A 29 24.63 10.52 -24.39
C GLY A 29 24.92 9.06 -24.01
N ASP A 30 25.57 8.88 -22.87
CA ASP A 30 25.98 7.56 -22.38
C ASP A 30 24.79 6.65 -22.04
N VAL A 31 25.02 5.35 -22.18
CA VAL A 31 24.03 4.31 -21.85
C VAL A 31 23.96 4.13 -20.33
N ILE A 32 22.75 4.20 -19.80
CA ILE A 32 22.40 4.04 -18.40
C ILE A 32 21.64 2.73 -18.25
N TYR A 33 22.14 1.84 -17.39
CA TYR A 33 21.44 0.63 -16.99
C TYR A 33 20.73 0.87 -15.65
N PRO A 34 19.39 0.82 -15.59
CA PRO A 34 18.68 1.01 -14.32
C PRO A 34 18.98 -0.12 -13.34
N SER A 35 19.21 0.26 -12.08
CA SER A 35 19.23 -0.69 -10.96
C SER A 35 17.87 -0.84 -10.28
N ARG A 36 16.95 0.11 -10.48
CA ARG A 36 15.60 0.15 -9.92
C ARG A 36 14.64 0.89 -10.85
N GLY A 37 13.36 0.55 -10.73
CA GLY A 37 12.28 1.20 -11.46
C GLY A 37 12.16 0.71 -12.90
N ILE A 38 10.94 0.76 -13.41
CA ILE A 38 10.61 0.45 -14.80
C ILE A 38 10.27 1.75 -15.50
N ARG A 39 10.51 1.77 -16.81
CA ARG A 39 10.19 2.93 -17.64
C ARG A 39 8.72 3.33 -17.46
N GLN A 40 8.47 4.61 -17.21
CA GLN A 40 7.11 5.14 -17.21
C GLN A 40 6.48 4.96 -18.59
N GLY A 41 5.28 4.38 -18.64
CA GLY A 41 4.62 4.01 -19.90
C GLY A 41 5.03 2.63 -20.46
N ASP A 42 5.85 1.86 -19.73
CA ASP A 42 6.07 0.45 -20.06
C ASP A 42 4.79 -0.35 -19.81
N PRO A 43 4.28 -1.10 -20.80
CA PRO A 43 3.08 -1.93 -20.63
C PRO A 43 3.17 -2.93 -19.47
N ILE A 44 4.36 -3.38 -19.07
CA ILE A 44 4.53 -4.35 -17.97
C ILE A 44 4.41 -3.72 -16.58
N SER A 45 4.68 -2.41 -16.48
CA SER A 45 4.74 -1.69 -15.20
C SER A 45 3.41 -1.79 -14.42
N SER A 46 2.27 -1.70 -15.12
CA SER A 46 0.95 -1.81 -14.52
C SER A 46 0.67 -3.19 -13.91
N TYR A 47 1.17 -4.26 -14.56
CA TYR A 47 0.99 -5.63 -14.05
C TYR A 47 1.89 -5.90 -12.86
N LEU A 48 3.13 -5.38 -12.87
CA LEU A 48 4.04 -5.51 -11.74
C LEU A 48 3.54 -4.75 -10.52
N PHE A 49 2.92 -3.59 -10.73
CA PHE A 49 2.25 -2.87 -9.66
C PHE A 49 1.14 -3.72 -9.03
N LEU A 50 0.30 -4.38 -9.83
CA LEU A 50 -0.74 -5.29 -9.34
C LEU A 50 -0.18 -6.48 -8.56
N LEU A 51 0.95 -7.04 -9.00
CA LEU A 51 1.62 -8.14 -8.30
C LEU A 51 2.14 -7.72 -6.92
N CYS A 52 2.70 -6.51 -6.81
CA CYS A 52 3.09 -5.95 -5.52
C CYS A 52 1.85 -5.75 -4.62
N ALA A 53 0.79 -5.15 -5.15
CA ALA A 53 -0.46 -4.94 -4.43
C ALA A 53 -1.08 -6.27 -3.95
N GLU A 54 -1.05 -7.31 -4.77
CA GLU A 54 -1.50 -8.66 -4.41
C GLU A 54 -0.64 -9.28 -3.29
N GLY A 55 0.67 -9.00 -3.29
CA GLY A 55 1.57 -9.37 -2.20
C GLY A 55 1.16 -8.75 -0.87
N LEU A 56 0.87 -7.45 -0.86
CA LEU A 56 0.36 -6.75 0.34
C LEU A 56 -1.02 -7.30 0.76
N SER A 57 -1.93 -7.47 -0.19
CA SER A 57 -3.26 -8.06 0.05
C SER A 57 -3.15 -9.44 0.68
N SER A 58 -2.26 -10.29 0.17
CA SER A 58 -1.99 -11.62 0.70
C SER A 58 -1.52 -11.60 2.16
N LEU A 59 -0.64 -10.66 2.53
CA LEU A 59 -0.17 -10.49 3.92
C LEU A 59 -1.32 -10.08 4.85
N ILE A 60 -2.12 -9.09 4.43
CA ILE A 60 -3.27 -8.60 5.22
C ILE A 60 -4.32 -9.71 5.36
N ASN A 61 -4.64 -10.42 4.28
CA ASN A 61 -5.58 -11.54 4.29
C ASN A 61 -5.11 -12.68 5.20
N ALA A 62 -3.80 -12.94 5.27
CA ALA A 62 -3.25 -13.95 6.18
C ALA A 62 -3.42 -13.53 7.64
N ALA A 63 -3.14 -12.27 7.98
CA ALA A 63 -3.36 -11.73 9.33
C ALA A 63 -4.86 -11.71 9.69
N GLU A 64 -5.74 -11.43 8.73
CA GLU A 64 -7.19 -11.48 8.93
C GLU A 64 -7.68 -12.89 9.23
N LYS A 65 -7.23 -13.90 8.45
CA LYS A 65 -7.56 -15.31 8.68
C LYS A 65 -7.11 -15.81 10.05
N LYS A 66 -5.99 -15.28 10.56
CA LYS A 66 -5.49 -15.57 11.91
C LYS A 66 -6.20 -14.78 13.01
N GLY A 67 -7.08 -13.84 12.66
CA GLY A 67 -7.79 -12.96 13.60
C GLY A 67 -6.93 -11.85 14.20
N GLU A 68 -5.73 -11.62 13.66
CA GLU A 68 -4.80 -10.57 14.10
C GLU A 68 -5.22 -9.18 13.59
N ILE A 69 -5.92 -9.13 12.45
CA ILE A 69 -6.60 -7.95 11.91
C ILE A 69 -8.08 -8.30 11.74
N LYS A 70 -9.00 -7.49 12.27
CA LYS A 70 -10.44 -7.78 12.14
C LYS A 70 -11.15 -7.08 10.99
N GLY A 71 -10.51 -6.11 10.34
CA GLY A 71 -11.17 -5.31 9.32
C GLY A 71 -12.33 -4.46 9.86
N MET A 72 -13.14 -3.96 8.93
CA MET A 72 -14.37 -3.21 9.17
C MET A 72 -15.55 -3.91 8.49
N VAL A 73 -16.75 -3.78 9.08
CA VAL A 73 -18.00 -4.20 8.46
C VAL A 73 -18.93 -2.99 8.42
N ALA A 74 -19.39 -2.61 7.23
CA ALA A 74 -20.24 -1.42 7.06
C ALA A 74 -21.68 -1.66 7.55
N THR A 75 -22.21 -2.88 7.41
CA THR A 75 -23.59 -3.24 7.76
C THR A 75 -23.64 -4.54 8.56
N ARG A 76 -24.68 -4.73 9.38
CA ARG A 76 -24.84 -5.98 10.15
C ARG A 76 -25.03 -7.15 9.18
N GLY A 77 -24.10 -8.11 9.18
CA GLY A 77 -24.09 -9.23 8.22
C GLY A 77 -23.44 -8.93 6.87
N GLY A 78 -22.88 -7.73 6.68
CA GLY A 78 -22.19 -7.33 5.47
C GLY A 78 -20.81 -7.96 5.29
N ILE A 79 -20.20 -7.69 4.14
CA ILE A 79 -18.83 -8.11 3.82
C ILE A 79 -17.85 -7.38 4.74
N ARG A 80 -16.92 -8.16 5.30
CA ARG A 80 -15.78 -7.61 6.03
C ARG A 80 -14.72 -7.15 5.04
N VAL A 81 -14.28 -5.92 5.21
CA VAL A 81 -13.22 -5.31 4.39
C VAL A 81 -12.04 -5.01 5.30
N SER A 82 -10.87 -5.56 4.99
CA SER A 82 -9.62 -5.31 5.71
C SER A 82 -8.72 -4.30 5.00
N HIS A 83 -8.86 -4.13 3.68
CA HIS A 83 -8.07 -3.19 2.90
C HIS A 83 -8.73 -2.86 1.55
N LEU A 84 -8.36 -1.71 0.98
CA LEU A 84 -8.64 -1.28 -0.38
C LEU A 84 -7.33 -0.77 -0.99
N LEU A 85 -6.94 -1.29 -2.14
CA LEU A 85 -5.72 -0.90 -2.85
C LEU A 85 -6.11 -0.33 -4.21
N PHE A 86 -5.64 0.87 -4.52
CA PHE A 86 -5.90 1.53 -5.78
C PHE A 86 -4.68 2.29 -6.25
N ALA A 87 -3.96 1.74 -7.25
CA ALA A 87 -2.73 2.33 -7.75
C ALA A 87 -1.88 2.87 -6.58
N ASP A 88 -1.56 4.16 -6.57
CA ASP A 88 -0.69 4.76 -5.56
C ASP A 88 -1.28 4.88 -4.14
N ASP A 89 -2.60 4.66 -3.97
CA ASP A 89 -3.30 4.84 -2.70
C ASP A 89 -3.73 3.50 -2.08
N SER A 90 -3.56 3.39 -0.77
CA SER A 90 -4.02 2.24 0.01
C SER A 90 -4.76 2.67 1.26
N ILE A 91 -5.84 1.96 1.57
CA ILE A 91 -6.61 2.13 2.81
C ILE A 91 -6.63 0.80 3.53
N ILE A 92 -6.17 0.78 4.78
CA ILE A 92 -6.18 -0.41 5.63
C ILE A 92 -7.20 -0.19 6.75
N PHE A 93 -8.09 -1.16 6.92
CA PHE A 93 -9.11 -1.19 7.96
C PHE A 93 -8.67 -2.14 9.06
N ALA A 94 -8.53 -1.61 10.28
CA ALA A 94 -8.24 -2.39 11.48
C ALA A 94 -9.01 -1.78 12.66
N ARG A 95 -9.18 -2.55 13.73
CA ARG A 95 -9.69 -1.96 14.98
C ARG A 95 -8.60 -1.10 15.58
N ALA A 96 -8.97 0.05 16.13
CA ALA A 96 -8.07 0.93 16.87
C ALA A 96 -7.73 0.32 18.24
N LYS A 97 -6.95 -0.76 18.20
CA LYS A 97 -6.34 -1.46 19.32
C LYS A 97 -4.85 -1.54 19.05
N TRP A 98 -4.05 -1.31 20.08
CA TRP A 98 -2.60 -1.41 19.98
C TRP A 98 -2.08 -2.70 19.32
N THR A 99 -2.69 -3.84 19.62
CA THR A 99 -2.29 -5.14 19.06
C THR A 99 -2.51 -5.24 17.55
N GLU A 100 -3.63 -4.73 17.02
CA GLU A 100 -3.89 -4.76 15.57
C GLU A 100 -3.02 -3.72 14.86
N TRP A 101 -2.75 -2.56 15.50
CA TRP A 101 -1.81 -1.56 14.99
C TRP A 101 -0.41 -2.14 14.81
N LEU A 102 0.13 -2.84 15.82
CA LEU A 102 1.43 -3.49 15.71
C LEU A 102 1.49 -4.50 14.56
N LYS A 103 0.41 -5.23 14.32
CA LYS A 103 0.33 -6.18 13.20
C LYS A 103 0.30 -5.46 11.85
N VAL A 104 -0.45 -4.36 11.73
CA VAL A 104 -0.43 -3.51 10.51
C VAL A 104 0.99 -2.99 10.25
N LYS A 105 1.65 -2.48 11.29
CA LYS A 105 3.04 -1.98 11.20
C LYS A 105 4.02 -3.08 10.77
N GLU A 106 3.89 -4.28 11.32
CA GLU A 106 4.68 -5.45 10.93
C GLU A 106 4.48 -5.80 9.46
N ILE A 107 3.23 -5.88 8.99
CA ILE A 107 2.91 -6.18 7.58
C ILE A 107 3.50 -5.13 6.65
N LEU A 108 3.33 -3.84 6.98
CA LEU A 108 3.88 -2.75 6.18
C LEU A 108 5.40 -2.85 6.12
N ARG A 109 6.07 -3.11 7.24
CA ARG A 109 7.52 -3.30 7.26
C ARG A 109 7.98 -4.46 6.39
N VAL A 110 7.33 -5.61 6.47
CA VAL A 110 7.65 -6.78 5.62
C VAL A 110 7.47 -6.43 4.15
N TYR A 111 6.41 -5.69 3.82
CA TYR A 111 6.16 -5.22 2.46
C TYR A 111 7.24 -4.23 1.98
N GLU A 112 7.62 -3.26 2.80
CA GLU A 112 8.69 -2.29 2.52
C GLU A 112 10.04 -3.00 2.28
N GLU A 113 10.41 -3.94 3.14
CA GLU A 113 11.66 -4.70 3.04
C GLU A 113 11.69 -5.58 1.77
N ALA A 114 10.55 -6.16 1.38
CA ALA A 114 10.45 -7.02 0.20
C ALA A 114 10.49 -6.24 -1.13
N PHE A 115 9.85 -5.08 -1.21
CA PHE A 115 9.69 -4.32 -2.45
C PHE A 115 10.58 -3.07 -2.53
N GLY A 116 11.37 -2.79 -1.48
CA GLY A 116 12.22 -1.60 -1.40
C GLY A 116 11.44 -0.28 -1.44
N GLN A 117 10.15 -0.34 -1.12
CA GLN A 117 9.27 0.82 -1.02
C GLN A 117 9.32 1.35 0.41
N CYS A 118 9.14 2.66 0.57
CA CYS A 118 8.99 3.28 1.89
C CYS A 118 7.63 3.97 1.96
N MET A 119 6.92 3.77 3.06
CA MET A 119 5.70 4.49 3.37
C MET A 119 6.00 5.98 3.47
N ASN A 120 5.25 6.78 2.71
CA ASN A 120 5.35 8.23 2.79
C ASN A 120 4.54 8.75 3.98
N LEU A 121 5.19 8.85 5.15
CA LEU A 121 4.57 9.33 6.39
C LEU A 121 3.93 10.73 6.29
N GLN A 122 4.34 11.56 5.32
CA GLN A 122 3.72 12.87 5.10
C GLN A 122 2.36 12.77 4.39
N LYS A 123 2.16 11.70 3.61
CA LYS A 123 0.91 11.40 2.91
C LYS A 123 0.03 10.40 3.66
N THR A 124 0.60 9.63 4.59
CA THR A 124 -0.15 8.70 5.43
C THR A 124 -1.00 9.46 6.43
N THR A 125 -2.29 9.15 6.45
CA THR A 125 -3.25 9.67 7.43
C THR A 125 -3.91 8.51 8.17
N VAL A 126 -4.08 8.64 9.48
CA VAL A 126 -4.90 7.71 10.27
C VAL A 126 -6.19 8.38 10.69
N LEU A 127 -7.30 7.66 10.52
CA LEU A 127 -8.63 8.06 10.92
C LEU A 127 -9.13 7.14 12.01
N PHE A 128 -9.69 7.73 13.07
CA PHE A 128 -10.28 7.00 14.19
C PHE A 128 -11.78 7.22 14.26
N SER A 129 -12.53 6.18 14.60
CA SER A 129 -13.95 6.34 14.91
C SER A 129 -14.13 7.17 16.20
N SER A 130 -15.30 7.80 16.35
CA SER A 130 -15.64 8.60 17.53
C SER A 130 -15.57 7.84 18.85
N ARG A 131 -15.70 6.50 18.81
CA ARG A 131 -15.77 5.62 19.98
C ARG A 131 -14.39 5.12 20.46
N VAL A 132 -13.31 5.44 19.76
CA VAL A 132 -11.95 5.06 20.19
C VAL A 132 -11.52 5.93 21.37
N ARG A 133 -10.97 5.30 22.41
CA ARG A 133 -10.41 6.01 23.57
C ARG A 133 -9.26 6.91 23.16
N GLN A 134 -9.18 8.09 23.78
CA GLN A 134 -8.16 9.08 23.43
C GLN A 134 -6.73 8.55 23.62
N GLU A 135 -6.48 7.81 24.70
CA GLU A 135 -5.19 7.16 24.99
C GLU A 135 -4.73 6.21 23.86
N GLU A 136 -5.62 5.40 23.30
CA GLU A 136 -5.29 4.48 22.20
C GLU A 136 -4.98 5.26 20.91
N LYS A 137 -5.71 6.36 20.65
CA LYS A 137 -5.42 7.22 19.50
C LYS A 137 -4.03 7.82 19.62
N GLU A 138 -3.72 8.44 20.76
CA GLU A 138 -2.44 9.09 21.02
C GLU A 138 -1.28 8.11 20.92
N ARG A 139 -1.44 6.92 21.49
CA ARG A 139 -0.43 5.86 21.42
C ARG A 139 -0.13 5.42 19.98
N ILE A 140 -1.16 5.19 19.17
CA ILE A 140 -1.01 4.79 17.75
C ILE A 140 -0.36 5.94 16.95
N VAL A 141 -0.80 7.17 17.17
CA VAL A 141 -0.28 8.36 16.48
C VAL A 141 1.19 8.59 16.81
N GLN A 142 1.55 8.52 18.09
CA GLN A 142 2.91 8.72 18.56
C GLN A 142 3.87 7.70 17.94
N ASP A 143 3.44 6.44 17.82
CA ASP A 143 4.25 5.37 17.25
C ASP A 143 4.34 5.43 15.72
N LEU A 144 3.27 5.88 15.04
CA LEU A 144 3.27 6.02 13.59
C LEU A 144 4.10 7.22 13.13
N GLY A 145 4.16 8.30 13.91
CA GLY A 145 4.86 9.53 13.53
C GLY A 145 4.22 10.28 12.35
N ALA A 146 2.98 9.92 11.96
CA ALA A 146 2.22 10.57 10.89
C ALA A 146 1.33 11.70 11.40
N ARG A 147 0.92 12.60 10.50
CA ARG A 147 -0.02 13.70 10.80
C ARG A 147 -1.42 13.14 11.08
N VAL A 148 -2.01 13.50 12.23
CA VAL A 148 -3.40 13.17 12.54
C VAL A 148 -4.33 14.14 11.83
N GLN A 149 -5.30 13.63 11.07
CA GLN A 149 -6.36 14.45 10.50
C GLN A 149 -7.66 14.21 11.29
N SER A 150 -8.22 15.28 11.84
CA SER A 150 -9.22 15.25 12.92
C SER A 150 -10.67 14.96 12.49
N SER A 151 -10.94 14.51 11.27
CA SER A 151 -12.30 14.09 10.91
C SER A 151 -12.35 13.20 9.67
N CYS A 152 -13.15 12.12 9.76
CA CYS A 152 -13.50 11.22 8.67
C CYS A 152 -14.28 11.95 7.54
N GLU A 153 -15.10 12.94 7.89
CA GLU A 153 -15.99 13.66 6.95
C GLU A 153 -15.21 14.48 5.91
N LYS A 154 -14.06 15.04 6.30
CA LYS A 154 -13.20 15.80 5.37
C LYS A 154 -12.43 14.91 4.39
N TRP A 155 -12.14 13.67 4.76
CA TRP A 155 -11.38 12.73 3.93
C TRP A 155 -12.27 12.12 2.83
N VAL A 156 -13.49 11.72 3.20
CA VAL A 156 -14.50 11.19 2.27
C VAL A 156 -14.90 12.23 1.21
N ALA A 157 -14.96 13.52 1.59
CA ALA A 157 -15.22 14.62 0.66
C ALA A 157 -14.06 14.88 -0.32
N HIS A 158 -12.80 14.62 0.08
CA HIS A 158 -11.63 14.80 -0.77
C HIS A 158 -11.52 13.75 -1.89
N TYR A 159 -11.96 12.52 -1.61
CA TYR A 159 -11.99 11.40 -2.57
C TYR A 159 -13.35 11.17 -3.26
N GLY A 160 -14.26 12.15 -3.17
CA GLY A 160 -15.49 12.16 -3.99
C GLY A 160 -16.61 11.19 -3.59
N TRP A 161 -16.53 10.53 -2.44
CA TRP A 161 -17.59 9.66 -1.95
C TRP A 161 -18.67 10.47 -1.20
N LYS A 162 -19.46 11.28 -1.92
CA LYS A 162 -20.72 11.77 -1.34
C LYS A 162 -21.72 10.62 -1.34
N SER A 163 -22.05 10.08 -0.17
CA SER A 163 -23.23 9.24 0.01
C SER A 163 -24.46 10.10 -0.28
N SER A 164 -25.10 9.87 -1.42
CA SER A 164 -26.45 10.34 -1.71
C SER A 164 -27.45 9.44 -1.00
N LEU A 165 -27.58 9.59 0.33
CA LEU A 165 -28.74 9.18 1.11
C LEU A 165 -28.89 10.13 2.31
#